data_AF-A0A368XP95-F1
#
_entry.id   AF-A0A368XP95-F1
#
_cell.length_a   1.000
_cell.length_b   1.000
_cell.length_c   1.000
_cell.angle_alpha   90.00
_cell.angle_beta   90.00
_cell.angle_gamma   90.00
#
_symmetry.space_group_name_H-M   'P 1'
#
loop_
_entity.id
_entity.type
_entity.pdbx_description
1 polymer ?
#
loop_
_entity_poly.entity_id
_entity_poly.type
_entity_poly.pdbx_seq_one_letter_code
_entity_poly.pdbx_strand_id
1 'polypeptide(L)' 'MKKKRPTEQELLKDLNPRGAHADELADPLAQELDPLDRVKGSVKKFDRPTDPATDPEDWDAWFDGEGVSEDFMEGNGEKR' A
#
# COMPACT_ATOMS: atom_id res chain seq x y z
N MET A 1 -6.03 -55.03 13.64
CA MET A 1 -4.68 -54.48 13.34
C MET A 1 -4.36 -53.38 14.35
N LYS A 2 -3.27 -53.50 15.11
CA LYS A 2 -2.81 -52.43 16.00
C LYS A 2 -2.13 -51.36 15.13
N LYS A 3 -2.72 -50.16 15.03
CA LYS A 3 -2.06 -49.03 14.34
C LYS A 3 -0.88 -48.59 15.21
N LYS A 4 0.34 -48.64 14.68
CA LYS A 4 1.52 -48.10 15.38
C LYS A 4 1.34 -46.59 15.51
N ARG A 5 1.62 -46.05 16.69
CA ARG A 5 1.64 -44.60 16.91
C ARG A 5 2.97 -44.07 16.38
N PRO A 6 2.97 -43.01 15.56
CA PRO A 6 4.20 -42.40 15.09
C PRO A 6 4.95 -41.78 16.26
N THR A 7 6.27 -41.72 16.13
CA THR A 7 7.19 -41.06 17.06
C THR A 7 7.34 -39.58 16.70
N GLU A 8 7.75 -38.76 17.67
CA GLU A 8 7.94 -37.32 17.45
C GLU A 8 8.96 -37.04 16.32
N GLN A 9 10.03 -37.83 16.23
CA GLN A 9 11.01 -37.73 15.15
C GLN A 9 10.43 -38.02 13.76
N GLU A 10 9.48 -38.95 13.66
CA GLU A 10 8.78 -39.23 12.40
C GLU A 10 7.82 -38.10 12.01
N LEU A 11 7.26 -37.39 13.01
CA LEU A 11 6.42 -36.22 12.78
C LEU A 11 7.22 -35.00 12.34
N LEU A 12 8.46 -34.86 12.83
CA LEU A 12 9.38 -33.76 12.53
C LEU A 12 10.21 -33.97 11.26
N LYS A 13 10.12 -35.15 10.64
CA LYS A 13 10.84 -35.47 9.41
C LYS A 13 10.30 -34.62 8.27
N ASP A 14 11.21 -33.97 7.54
CA ASP A 14 10.92 -33.11 6.38
C ASP A 14 10.20 -31.78 6.70
N LEU A 15 9.97 -31.47 7.99
CA LEU A 15 9.52 -30.15 8.42
C LEU A 15 10.67 -29.15 8.37
N ASN A 16 10.56 -28.17 7.48
CA ASN A 16 11.52 -27.07 7.38
C ASN A 16 11.27 -26.07 8.53
N PRO A 17 12.25 -25.80 9.42
CA PRO A 17 12.11 -24.78 10.48
C PRO A 17 11.76 -23.39 9.94
N ARG A 18 12.12 -23.12 8.68
CA ARG A 18 11.83 -21.84 7.99
C ARG A 18 10.50 -21.82 7.25
N GLY A 19 9.83 -22.96 7.06
CA GLY A 19 8.53 -23.07 6.37
C GLY A 19 7.37 -23.52 7.27
N ALA A 20 7.66 -23.92 8.51
CA ALA A 20 6.64 -24.27 9.50
C ALA A 20 5.83 -23.06 9.98
N HIS A 21 6.40 -21.86 9.86
CA HIS A 21 5.69 -20.59 9.96
C HIS A 21 5.19 -20.18 8.57
N ALA A 22 4.38 -21.03 7.93
CA ALA A 22 3.58 -20.62 6.78
C ALA A 22 2.39 -19.73 7.23
N ASP A 23 2.69 -18.78 8.13
CA ASP A 23 1.98 -17.50 8.25
C ASP A 23 2.59 -16.53 7.21
N GLU A 24 2.98 -17.03 6.04
CA GLU A 24 2.94 -16.21 4.84
C GLU A 24 1.46 -15.88 4.68
N LEU A 25 1.05 -14.76 5.29
CA LEU A 25 -0.29 -14.20 5.17
C LEU A 25 -0.67 -14.31 3.70
N ALA A 26 -1.63 -15.18 3.38
CA ALA A 26 -2.13 -15.29 2.03
C ALA A 26 -2.49 -13.89 1.55
N ASP A 27 -2.09 -13.53 0.34
CA ASP A 27 -2.43 -12.23 -0.21
C ASP A 27 -3.94 -12.02 -0.04
N PRO A 28 -4.37 -10.92 0.61
CA PRO A 28 -5.76 -10.71 0.92
C PRO A 28 -6.59 -10.79 -0.36
N LEU A 29 -7.70 -11.51 -0.30
CA LEU A 29 -8.61 -11.61 -1.44
C LEU A 29 -9.10 -10.20 -1.81
N ALA A 30 -9.47 -9.97 -3.06
CA ALA A 30 -9.96 -8.65 -3.50
C ALA A 30 -11.14 -8.12 -2.65
N GLN A 31 -11.93 -9.02 -2.06
CA GLN A 31 -13.03 -8.71 -1.15
C GLN A 31 -12.62 -8.47 0.32
N GLU A 32 -11.39 -8.78 0.67
CA GLU A 32 -10.75 -8.55 1.98
C GLU A 32 -9.85 -7.31 1.96
N LEU A 33 -9.49 -6.82 0.76
CA LEU A 33 -8.81 -5.54 0.60
C LEU A 33 -9.67 -4.39 1.14
N ASP A 34 -9.01 -3.43 1.78
CA ASP A 34 -9.61 -2.16 2.15
C ASP A 34 -10.25 -1.49 0.93
N PRO A 35 -11.42 -0.84 1.06
CA PRO A 35 -12.10 -0.21 -0.06
C PRO A 35 -11.23 0.75 -0.88
N LEU A 36 -10.29 1.45 -0.24
CA LEU A 36 -9.40 2.39 -0.92
C LEU A 36 -8.27 1.67 -1.68
N ASP A 37 -7.78 0.54 -1.17
CA ASP A 37 -6.78 -0.27 -1.88
C ASP A 37 -7.36 -0.89 -3.16
N ARG A 38 -8.67 -1.15 -3.21
CA ARG A 38 -9.35 -1.64 -4.43
C ARG A 38 -9.38 -0.63 -5.58
N VAL A 39 -9.36 0.66 -5.28
CA VAL A 39 -9.44 1.73 -6.29
C VAL A 39 -8.06 2.27 -6.67
N LYS A 40 -7.00 1.82 -5.99
CA LYS A 40 -5.61 2.16 -6.30
C LYS A 40 -5.27 1.70 -7.73
N GLY A 41 -4.91 2.65 -8.60
CA GLY A 41 -4.61 2.41 -10.02
C GLY A 41 -5.79 2.55 -10.99
N SER A 42 -7.02 2.69 -10.49
CA SER A 42 -8.20 3.05 -11.33
C SER A 42 -8.32 4.57 -11.55
N VAL A 43 -7.73 5.37 -10.67
CA VAL A 43 -7.80 6.83 -10.66
C VAL A 43 -6.44 7.41 -11.10
N LYS A 44 -6.46 8.57 -11.79
CA LYS A 44 -5.25 9.26 -12.27
C LYS A 44 -4.26 9.61 -11.16
N LYS A 45 -4.78 9.90 -9.95
CA LYS A 45 -3.99 10.17 -8.74
C LYS A 45 -4.72 9.53 -7.55
N PHE A 46 -3.96 8.85 -6.70
CA PHE A 46 -4.46 8.25 -5.46
C PHE A 46 -3.36 8.38 -4.41
N ASP A 47 -3.51 9.35 -3.53
CA ASP A 47 -2.59 9.61 -2.41
C ASP A 47 -3.40 9.59 -1.12
N ARG A 48 -3.07 8.67 -0.20
CA ARG A 48 -3.64 8.72 1.15
C ARG A 48 -2.91 9.81 1.93
N PRO A 49 -3.63 10.64 2.72
CA PRO A 49 -3.00 11.68 3.55
C PRO A 49 -1.95 11.15 4.55
N THR A 50 -2.02 9.86 4.87
CA THR A 50 -1.11 9.16 5.79
C THR A 50 -0.02 8.36 5.08
N ASP A 51 -0.12 8.18 3.77
CA ASP A 51 0.95 7.50 3.03
C ASP A 51 2.17 8.44 3.06
N PRO A 52 3.38 7.90 3.33
CA PRO A 52 4.59 8.69 3.14
C PRO A 52 4.58 9.18 1.70
N ALA A 53 4.86 10.46 1.46
CA ALA A 53 4.84 11.06 0.12
C ALA A 53 5.54 10.14 -0.89
N THR A 54 4.75 9.37 -1.63
CA THR A 54 5.24 8.20 -2.39
C THR A 54 5.93 8.65 -3.66
N ASP A 55 5.46 9.76 -4.21
CA ASP A 55 6.24 10.66 -5.01
C ASP A 55 6.56 11.85 -4.11
N PRO A 56 7.84 12.23 -3.93
CA PRO A 56 8.13 13.63 -3.81
C PRO A 56 7.54 14.21 -5.09
N GLU A 57 6.32 14.76 -5.04
CA GLU A 57 5.89 15.66 -6.10
C GLU A 57 7.04 16.64 -6.22
N ASP A 58 7.65 16.56 -7.39
CA ASP A 58 8.84 17.24 -7.84
C ASP A 58 8.49 18.72 -7.71
N TRP A 59 8.65 19.26 -6.50
CA TRP A 59 8.29 20.64 -6.18
C TRP A 59 8.99 21.55 -7.16
N ASP A 60 10.20 21.16 -7.56
CA ASP A 60 10.95 21.74 -8.65
C ASP A 60 10.14 21.72 -9.96
N ALA A 61 9.61 20.59 -10.44
CA ALA A 61 8.76 20.56 -11.64
C ALA A 61 7.44 21.36 -11.51
N TRP A 62 6.87 21.49 -10.31
CA TRP A 62 5.68 22.31 -10.08
C TRP A 62 6.01 23.82 -10.08
N PHE A 63 7.15 24.22 -9.50
CA PHE A 63 7.64 25.60 -9.51
C PHE A 63 8.26 26.00 -10.86
N ASP A 64 8.85 25.06 -11.59
CA ASP A 64 9.48 25.23 -12.91
C ASP A 64 8.46 25.11 -14.06
N GLY A 65 7.21 24.78 -13.74
CA GLY A 65 6.09 24.73 -14.68
C GLY A 65 5.69 26.12 -15.21
N GLU A 66 4.74 26.14 -16.14
CA GLU A 66 4.20 27.39 -16.68
C GLU A 66 3.57 28.22 -15.54
N GLY A 67 4.14 29.40 -15.30
CA GLY A 67 3.78 30.27 -14.20
C GLY A 67 2.34 30.79 -14.30
N VAL A 68 1.88 31.35 -13.19
CA VAL A 68 0.55 31.93 -13.09
C VAL A 68 0.49 33.28 -13.85
N SER A 69 -0.67 33.61 -14.43
CA SER A 69 -0.91 34.87 -15.12
C SER A 69 -0.78 36.08 -14.19
N GLU A 70 -0.33 37.21 -14.75
CA GLU A 70 -0.06 38.44 -13.98
C GLU A 70 -1.30 39.01 -13.26
N ASP A 71 -2.51 38.71 -13.76
CA ASP A 71 -3.79 39.14 -13.21
C ASP A 71 -4.31 38.22 -12.09
N PHE A 72 -3.59 37.15 -11.74
CA PHE A 72 -4.06 36.20 -10.75
C PHE A 72 -4.13 36.84 -9.36
N MET A 73 -5.30 36.73 -8.74
CA MET A 73 -5.69 37.39 -7.48
C MET A 73 -5.94 38.90 -7.56
N GLU A 74 -5.95 39.52 -8.74
CA GLU A 74 -6.32 40.93 -8.89
C GLU A 74 -7.82 41.11 -8.57
N GLY A 75 -8.13 41.47 -7.31
CA GLY A 75 -9.49 41.64 -6.81
C GLY A 75 -9.88 40.77 -5.60
N ASN A 76 -8.99 39.93 -5.09
CA ASN A 76 -9.26 39.15 -3.86
C ASN A 76 -9.20 39.98 -2.57
N GLY A 77 -8.91 41.28 -2.69
CA GLY A 77 -8.86 42.22 -1.57
C GLY A 77 -10.21 42.28 -0.87
N GLU A 78 -10.32 41.55 0.24
CA GLU A 78 -11.43 41.61 1.18
C GLU A 78 -11.65 43.08 1.55
N LYS A 79 -12.74 43.66 1.04
CA LYS A 79 -13.14 45.02 1.39
C LYS A 79 -13.61 44.99 2.84
N ARG A 80 -12.72 45.42 3.74
CA ARG A 80 -13.04 45.72 5.14
C ARG A 80 -14.07 46.82 5.27
#